data_AF-A0A914P4N7-F1
#
_entry.id   AF-A0A914P4N7-F1
#
_cell.length_a   1.000
_cell.length_b   1.000
_cell.length_c   1.000
_cell.angle_alpha   90.00
_cell.angle_beta   90.00
_cell.angle_gamma   90.00
#
_symmetry.space_group_name_H-M   'P 1'
#
loop_
_entity.id
_entity.type
_entity.pdbx_description
1 polymer ?
#
loop_
_entity_poly.entity_id
_entity_poly.type
_entity_poly.pdbx_seq_one_letter_code
_entity_poly.pdbx_strand_id
1 'polypeptide(L)'
;MEYRKFTLDSTYTPHNAKRDGVIKTEWANDLFKINANMTLQGGPLLQLSGVASRQDWLLGVQTKFDVASNELKGTSVAFGRVTPEYALHSYTNDGREFGASLFHKVHRNFEVGAQVGWVVADQGTRFGLATKYNVSKDLILRAKVDNKSNVAVAATHDLTNGVKLTFTSSFSLLGGIETANNKFGLGLEYSM
;
A
#
# COMPACT_ATOMS: atom_id res chain seq x y z
N MET A 1 16.78 -14.49 -12.17
CA MET A 1 15.76 -14.65 -13.22
C MET A 1 15.39 -13.29 -13.78
N GLU A 2 15.80 -13.00 -15.01
CA GLU A 2 15.38 -11.80 -15.74
C GLU A 2 13.94 -11.96 -16.23
N TYR A 3 13.07 -10.99 -15.97
CA TYR A 3 11.73 -10.95 -16.55
C TYR A 3 11.40 -9.57 -17.11
N ARG A 4 10.63 -9.60 -18.20
CA ARG A 4 10.12 -8.41 -18.88
C ARG A 4 8.61 -8.57 -18.94
N LYS A 5 7.89 -7.64 -18.34
CA LYS A 5 6.44 -7.65 -18.34
C LYS A 5 5.94 -6.37 -19.02
N PHE A 6 5.10 -6.56 -20.02
CA PHE A 6 4.40 -5.48 -20.67
C PHE A 6 2.91 -5.65 -20.39
N THR A 7 2.27 -4.62 -19.84
CA THR A 7 0.85 -4.64 -19.50
C THR A 7 0.18 -3.41 -20.09
N LEU A 8 -0.88 -3.62 -20.85
CA LEU A 8 -1.75 -2.56 -21.36
C LEU A 8 -3.09 -2.67 -20.63
N ASP A 9 -3.33 -1.75 -19.70
CA ASP A 9 -4.60 -1.63 -19.00
C ASP A 9 -5.44 -0.55 -19.68
N SER A 10 -6.66 -0.89 -20.09
CA SER A 10 -7.62 0.06 -20.66
C SER A 10 -8.91 0.02 -19.84
N THR A 11 -9.22 1.12 -19.16
CA THR A 11 -10.43 1.26 -18.35
C THR A 11 -11.41 2.18 -19.08
N TYR A 12 -12.64 1.72 -19.23
CA TYR A 12 -13.74 2.56 -19.73
C TYR A 12 -14.77 2.72 -18.64
N THR A 13 -15.06 3.98 -18.31
CA THR A 13 -16.04 4.35 -17.29
C THR A 13 -17.29 4.90 -17.98
N PRO A 14 -18.37 4.10 -18.12
CA PRO A 14 -19.50 4.46 -18.98
C PRO A 14 -20.26 5.71 -18.52
N HIS A 15 -20.35 5.93 -17.21
CA HIS A 15 -21.15 7.02 -16.63
C HIS A 15 -20.62 8.42 -16.98
N ASN A 16 -19.32 8.56 -17.26
CA ASN A 16 -18.67 9.82 -17.62
C ASN A 16 -18.05 9.80 -19.03
N ALA A 17 -18.31 8.76 -19.83
CA ALA A 17 -17.65 8.51 -21.12
C ALA A 17 -16.11 8.61 -21.08
N LYS A 18 -15.51 8.37 -19.91
CA LYS A 18 -14.06 8.55 -19.68
C LYS A 18 -13.32 7.28 -20.08
N ARG A 19 -12.30 7.44 -20.93
CA ARG A 19 -11.39 6.37 -21.37
C ARG A 19 -10.03 6.61 -20.78
N ASP A 20 -9.51 5.61 -20.10
CA ASP A 20 -8.21 5.65 -19.45
C ASP A 20 -7.35 4.52 -19.97
N GLY A 21 -6.19 4.86 -20.50
CA GLY A 21 -5.16 3.90 -20.88
C GLY A 21 -3.98 4.03 -19.95
N VAL A 22 -3.48 2.92 -19.45
CA VAL A 22 -2.22 2.84 -18.70
C VAL A 22 -1.34 1.78 -19.35
N ILE A 23 -0.18 2.19 -19.81
CA ILE A 23 0.86 1.31 -20.33
C ILE A 23 1.88 1.11 -19.22
N LYS A 24 2.14 -0.13 -18.81
CA LYS A 24 3.14 -0.47 -17.80
C LYS A 24 4.19 -1.39 -18.41
N THR A 25 5.44 -0.96 -18.36
CA THR A 25 6.59 -1.74 -18.78
C THR A 25 7.46 -1.99 -17.58
N GLU A 26 7.64 -3.24 -17.21
CA GLU A 26 8.48 -3.66 -16.09
C GLU A 26 9.63 -4.49 -16.64
N TRP A 27 10.84 -4.12 -16.27
CA TRP A 27 12.05 -4.88 -16.56
C TRP A 27 12.76 -5.15 -15.24
N ALA A 28 12.97 -6.42 -14.93
CA ALA A 28 13.54 -6.82 -13.65
C ALA A 28 14.61 -7.89 -13.84
N ASN A 29 15.75 -7.63 -13.23
CA ASN A 29 16.88 -8.52 -13.03
C ASN A 29 17.03 -8.86 -11.54
N ASP A 30 17.97 -9.76 -11.23
CA ASP A 30 18.20 -10.20 -9.85
C ASP A 30 18.64 -9.08 -8.89
N LEU A 31 19.27 -8.02 -9.42
CA LEU A 31 19.72 -6.86 -8.63
C LEU A 31 18.94 -5.57 -8.91
N PHE A 32 18.24 -5.45 -10.05
CA PHE A 32 17.65 -4.17 -10.47
C PHE A 32 16.25 -4.39 -11.03
N LYS A 33 15.30 -3.53 -10.68
CA LYS A 33 13.96 -3.49 -11.24
C LYS A 33 13.66 -2.09 -11.75
N ILE A 34 13.37 -1.95 -13.02
CA ILE A 34 13.00 -0.70 -13.67
C ILE A 34 11.55 -0.83 -14.10
N ASN A 35 10.72 0.15 -13.77
CA ASN A 35 9.34 0.21 -14.21
C ASN A 35 9.07 1.55 -14.87
N ALA A 36 8.39 1.51 -16.01
CA ALA A 36 7.97 2.68 -16.76
C ALA A 36 6.45 2.57 -16.98
N ASN A 37 5.70 3.46 -16.33
CA ASN A 37 4.25 3.54 -16.45
C ASN A 37 3.88 4.83 -17.18
N MET A 38 3.06 4.74 -18.21
CA MET A 38 2.52 5.89 -18.93
C MET A 38 1.00 5.88 -18.86
N THR A 39 0.43 6.91 -18.27
CA THR A 39 -1.03 7.10 -18.17
C THR A 39 -1.47 8.13 -19.20
N LEU A 40 -2.51 7.84 -19.98
CA LEU A 40 -3.02 8.69 -21.07
C LEU A 40 -4.24 9.55 -20.68
N GLN A 41 -4.59 9.62 -19.40
CA GLN A 41 -5.76 10.35 -18.91
C GLN A 41 -5.47 11.86 -18.78
N GLY A 42 -6.09 12.70 -19.62
CA GLY A 42 -6.03 14.17 -19.50
C GLY A 42 -4.68 14.80 -19.83
N GLY A 43 -3.68 14.00 -20.19
CA GLY A 43 -2.31 14.36 -20.53
C GLY A 43 -1.41 13.12 -20.34
N PRO A 44 -0.35 12.92 -21.14
CA PRO A 44 0.54 11.78 -20.93
C PRO A 44 1.35 11.99 -19.65
N LEU A 45 1.04 11.25 -18.58
CA LEU A 45 1.87 11.23 -17.37
C LEU A 45 2.83 10.06 -17.45
N LEU A 46 4.11 10.34 -17.56
CA LEU A 46 5.19 9.36 -17.54
C LEU A 46 5.71 9.20 -16.10
N GLN A 47 5.67 7.99 -15.59
CA GLN A 47 6.22 7.63 -14.30
C GLN A 47 7.33 6.59 -14.50
N LEU A 48 8.55 6.94 -14.12
CA LEU A 48 9.71 6.07 -14.18
C LEU A 48 10.10 5.69 -12.76
N SER A 49 10.37 4.42 -12.50
CA SER A 49 10.95 3.98 -11.23
C SER A 49 12.08 2.98 -11.45
N GLY A 50 13.09 3.06 -10.61
CA GLY A 50 14.21 2.14 -10.56
C GLY A 50 14.45 1.71 -9.13
N VAL A 51 14.52 0.40 -8.88
CA VAL A 51 14.78 -0.20 -7.58
C VAL A 51 15.99 -1.11 -7.69
N ALA A 52 17.05 -0.79 -6.98
CA ALA A 52 18.20 -1.66 -6.79
C ALA A 52 18.03 -2.48 -5.51
N SER A 53 18.36 -3.76 -5.57
CA SER A 53 18.34 -4.70 -4.46
C SER A 53 19.72 -5.31 -4.26
N ARG A 54 20.27 -5.26 -3.05
CA ARG A 54 21.54 -5.89 -2.70
C ARG A 54 21.53 -6.35 -1.24
N GLN A 55 21.73 -7.65 -1.01
CA GLN A 55 21.88 -8.24 0.33
C GLN A 55 20.83 -7.71 1.33
N ASP A 56 19.56 -7.93 1.00
CA ASP A 56 18.38 -7.50 1.78
C ASP A 56 18.08 -5.99 1.79
N TRP A 57 18.95 -5.14 1.24
CA TRP A 57 18.68 -3.72 1.08
C TRP A 57 18.03 -3.42 -0.27
N LEU A 58 17.05 -2.52 -0.25
CA LEU A 58 16.31 -2.01 -1.39
C LEU A 58 16.47 -0.50 -1.43
N LEU A 59 16.94 0.03 -2.56
CA LEU A 59 16.96 1.46 -2.83
C LEU A 59 16.15 1.72 -4.10
N GLY A 60 15.06 2.44 -3.95
CA GLY A 60 14.15 2.83 -5.01
C GLY A 60 14.19 4.33 -5.26
N VAL A 61 14.10 4.73 -6.52
CA VAL A 61 13.83 6.08 -6.96
C VAL A 61 12.68 6.02 -7.94
N GLN A 62 11.75 6.96 -7.83
CA GLN A 62 10.65 7.13 -8.75
C GLN A 62 10.54 8.61 -9.14
N THR A 63 10.31 8.87 -10.41
CA THR A 63 10.11 10.20 -10.96
C THR A 63 8.82 10.22 -11.75
N LYS A 64 8.01 11.27 -11.58
CA LYS A 64 6.75 11.51 -12.30
C LYS A 64 6.90 12.78 -13.14
N PHE A 65 6.64 12.65 -14.43
CA PHE A 65 6.75 13.70 -15.42
C PHE A 65 5.45 13.84 -16.20
N ASP A 66 4.89 15.04 -16.22
CA ASP A 66 3.71 15.37 -17.01
C ASP A 66 4.16 15.90 -18.37
N VAL A 67 3.92 15.12 -19.42
CA VAL A 67 4.31 15.45 -20.80
C VAL A 67 3.40 16.53 -21.39
N ALA A 68 2.15 16.67 -20.94
CA ALA A 68 1.25 17.70 -21.44
C ALA A 68 1.63 19.08 -20.90
N SER A 69 2.01 19.14 -19.62
CA SER A 69 2.43 20.38 -18.95
C SER A 69 3.93 20.64 -19.04
N ASN A 70 4.71 19.69 -19.59
CA ASN A 70 6.18 19.68 -19.57
C ASN A 70 6.78 19.93 -18.17
N GLU A 71 6.11 19.43 -17.13
CA GLU A 71 6.42 19.71 -15.74
C GLU A 71 6.80 18.44 -14.99
N LEU A 72 7.88 18.53 -14.21
CA LEU A 72 8.24 17.48 -13.27
C LEU A 72 7.27 17.52 -12.08
N LYS A 73 6.31 16.59 -12.06
CA LYS A 73 5.28 16.51 -11.01
C LYS A 73 5.83 16.05 -9.67
N GLY A 74 6.91 15.27 -9.68
CA GLY A 74 7.55 14.87 -8.44
C GLY A 74 8.63 13.82 -8.57
N THR A 75 9.44 13.71 -7.54
CA THR A 75 10.45 12.66 -7.35
C THR A 75 10.30 12.06 -5.95
N SER A 76 10.13 10.75 -5.90
CA SER A 76 10.08 9.98 -4.67
C SER A 76 11.33 9.10 -4.57
N VAL A 77 11.91 9.02 -3.38
CA VAL A 77 13.01 8.11 -3.06
C VAL A 77 12.52 7.17 -1.98
N ALA A 78 12.83 5.90 -2.10
CA ALA A 78 12.49 4.88 -1.13
C ALA A 78 13.75 4.09 -0.79
N PHE A 79 13.88 3.71 0.47
CA PHE A 79 14.97 2.92 0.99
C PHE A 79 14.40 1.93 1.99
N GLY A 80 14.74 0.66 1.88
CA GLY A 80 14.22 -0.36 2.77
C GLY A 80 15.20 -1.49 2.97
N ARG A 81 14.95 -2.27 4.01
CA ARG A 81 15.64 -3.53 4.28
C ARG A 81 14.60 -4.60 4.49
N VAL A 82 14.61 -5.65 3.69
CA VAL A 82 13.66 -6.75 3.76
C VAL A 82 14.41 -8.02 4.13
N THR A 83 14.15 -8.51 5.33
CA THR A 83 14.59 -9.81 5.80
C THR A 83 13.37 -10.71 5.99
N PRO A 84 13.55 -12.03 6.18
CA PRO A 84 12.43 -12.95 6.42
C PRO A 84 11.60 -12.63 7.66
N GLU A 85 12.20 -11.97 8.66
CA GLU A 85 11.60 -11.70 9.97
C GLU A 85 11.16 -10.24 10.13
N TYR A 86 11.80 -9.30 9.43
CA TYR A 86 11.39 -7.91 9.45
C TYR A 86 11.61 -7.24 8.09
N ALA A 87 10.70 -6.34 7.73
CA ALA A 87 10.85 -5.45 6.60
C ALA A 87 10.74 -4.00 7.08
N LEU A 88 11.85 -3.28 6.99
CA LEU A 88 11.89 -1.84 7.17
C LEU A 88 11.75 -1.18 5.81
N HIS A 89 10.92 -0.16 5.71
CA HIS A 89 10.78 0.66 4.53
C HIS A 89 10.74 2.12 4.96
N SER A 90 11.43 2.99 4.25
CA SER A 90 11.44 4.43 4.44
C SER A 90 11.31 5.07 3.08
N TYR A 91 10.55 6.15 2.99
CA TYR A 91 10.37 6.85 1.74
C TYR A 91 10.26 8.35 1.98
N THR A 92 10.64 9.08 0.94
CA THR A 92 10.55 10.53 0.84
C THR A 92 9.89 10.85 -0.47
N ASN A 93 8.85 11.68 -0.45
CA ASN A 93 8.17 12.18 -1.63
C ASN A 93 8.38 13.69 -1.73
N ASP A 94 8.96 14.13 -2.85
CA ASP A 94 9.17 15.54 -3.20
C ASP A 94 9.96 16.37 -2.17
N GLY A 95 10.70 15.69 -1.29
CA GLY A 95 11.37 16.32 -0.13
C GLY A 95 10.41 16.95 0.88
N ARG A 96 9.11 16.73 0.74
CA ARG A 96 8.06 17.31 1.58
C ARG A 96 7.35 16.28 2.43
N GLU A 97 7.16 15.07 1.94
CA GLU A 97 6.56 13.99 2.71
C GLU A 97 7.61 12.95 3.03
N PHE A 98 7.70 12.56 4.29
CA PHE A 98 8.60 11.52 4.75
C PHE A 98 7.78 10.46 5.44
N GLY A 99 8.17 9.21 5.30
CA GLY A 99 7.50 8.10 5.95
C GLY A 99 8.43 6.93 6.17
N ALA A 100 8.08 6.11 7.14
CA ALA A 100 8.70 4.83 7.40
C ALA A 100 7.65 3.82 7.84
N SER A 101 7.82 2.57 7.43
CA SER A 101 7.07 1.43 7.94
C SER A 101 8.03 0.34 8.40
N LEU A 102 7.68 -0.28 9.51
CA LEU A 102 8.37 -1.43 10.07
C LEU A 102 7.37 -2.56 10.13
N PHE A 103 7.60 -3.60 9.35
CA PHE A 103 6.90 -4.86 9.46
C PHE A 103 7.79 -5.84 10.21
N HIS A 104 7.24 -6.53 11.19
CA HIS A 104 7.95 -7.53 11.98
C HIS A 104 7.07 -8.77 12.15
N LYS A 105 7.59 -9.90 11.67
CA LYS A 105 6.99 -11.21 11.80
C LYS A 105 7.60 -11.92 13.01
N VAL A 106 6.97 -11.71 14.17
CA VAL A 106 7.39 -12.31 15.44
C VAL A 106 7.22 -13.83 15.42
N HIS A 107 6.15 -14.31 14.78
CA HIS A 107 5.85 -15.73 14.68
C HIS A 107 5.16 -16.07 13.35
N ARG A 108 5.06 -17.36 13.02
CA ARG A 108 4.28 -17.81 11.83
C ARG A 108 2.82 -17.34 11.87
N ASN A 109 2.30 -17.13 13.07
CA ASN A 109 0.92 -16.79 13.34
C ASN A 109 0.72 -15.34 13.81
N PHE A 110 1.80 -14.59 14.09
CA PHE A 110 1.70 -13.23 14.63
C PHE A 110 2.63 -12.28 13.88
N GLU A 111 2.02 -11.29 13.25
CA GLU A 111 2.66 -10.26 12.43
C GLU A 111 2.27 -8.89 12.98
N VAL A 112 3.25 -8.02 13.18
CA VAL A 112 3.05 -6.64 13.63
C VAL A 112 3.63 -5.70 12.59
N GLY A 113 2.92 -4.61 12.33
CA GLY A 113 3.35 -3.54 11.45
C GLY A 113 3.19 -2.20 12.16
N ALA A 114 4.19 -1.35 12.06
CA ALA A 114 4.10 0.05 12.41
C ALA A 114 4.33 0.87 11.15
N GLN A 115 3.64 1.99 11.01
CA GLN A 115 3.90 3.00 10.00
C GLN A 115 3.92 4.37 10.68
N VAL A 116 4.81 5.23 10.23
CA VAL A 116 4.93 6.62 10.65
C VAL A 116 5.18 7.45 9.39
N GLY A 117 4.63 8.64 9.33
CA GLY A 117 4.91 9.58 8.26
C GLY A 117 4.50 10.98 8.64
N TRP A 118 5.23 11.95 8.14
CA TRP A 118 5.00 13.36 8.40
C TRP A 118 5.19 14.14 7.11
N VAL A 119 4.48 15.25 7.00
CA VAL A 119 4.61 16.17 5.86
C VAL A 119 5.18 17.45 6.42
N VAL A 120 6.29 17.95 5.86
CA VAL A 120 6.98 19.16 6.34
C VAL A 120 6.06 20.39 6.32
N ALA A 121 5.06 20.40 5.45
CA ALA A 121 4.05 21.46 5.35
C ALA A 121 2.85 21.29 6.31
N ASP A 122 2.73 20.16 7.02
CA ASP A 122 1.62 19.86 7.93
C ASP A 122 2.15 19.52 9.33
N GLN A 123 1.57 20.09 10.39
CA GLN A 123 2.01 19.82 11.77
C GLN A 123 1.57 18.42 12.26
N GLY A 124 0.79 17.68 11.46
CA GLY A 124 0.30 16.35 11.78
C GLY A 124 1.27 15.23 11.41
N THR A 125 1.91 14.64 12.42
CA THR A 125 2.55 13.32 12.25
C THR A 125 1.45 12.26 12.13
N ARG A 126 1.48 11.40 11.11
CA ARG A 126 0.59 10.25 10.96
C ARG A 126 1.33 9.03 11.45
N PHE A 127 0.79 8.32 12.42
CA PHE A 127 1.28 7.01 12.80
C PHE A 127 0.15 6.00 12.76
N GLY A 128 0.49 4.75 12.47
CA GLY A 128 -0.45 3.65 12.49
C GLY A 128 0.24 2.39 13.00
N LEU A 129 -0.41 1.66 13.87
CA LEU A 129 0.01 0.35 14.32
C LEU A 129 -1.00 -0.66 13.82
N ALA A 130 -0.54 -1.72 13.18
CA ALA A 130 -1.36 -2.81 12.72
C ALA A 130 -0.81 -4.12 13.25
N THR A 131 -1.69 -5.04 13.58
CA THR A 131 -1.33 -6.40 13.96
C THR A 131 -2.22 -7.35 13.20
N LYS A 132 -1.67 -8.52 12.90
CA LYS A 132 -2.37 -9.63 12.30
C LYS A 132 -2.03 -10.88 13.09
N TYR A 133 -3.07 -11.55 13.53
CA TYR A 133 -2.98 -12.75 14.33
C TYR A 133 -3.79 -13.86 13.66
N ASN A 134 -3.10 -14.89 13.19
CA ASN A 134 -3.71 -16.09 12.65
C ASN A 134 -3.95 -17.04 13.84
N VAL A 135 -5.17 -17.05 14.37
CA VAL A 135 -5.56 -17.90 15.51
C VAL A 135 -5.48 -19.37 15.10
N SER A 136 -6.01 -19.66 13.91
CA SER A 136 -6.04 -20.98 13.28
C SER A 136 -5.77 -20.83 11.78
N LYS A 137 -5.70 -21.95 11.04
CA LYS A 137 -5.64 -21.91 9.57
C LYS A 137 -6.84 -21.18 8.96
N ASP A 138 -7.96 -21.26 9.65
CA ASP A 138 -9.26 -20.81 9.17
C ASP A 138 -9.70 -19.47 9.78
N LEU A 139 -8.96 -18.92 10.75
CA LEU A 139 -9.33 -17.68 11.43
C LEU A 139 -8.17 -16.70 11.52
N ILE A 140 -8.33 -15.55 10.86
CA ILE A 140 -7.38 -14.45 10.82
C ILE A 140 -8.01 -13.23 11.47
N LEU A 141 -7.40 -12.76 12.56
CA LEU A 141 -7.73 -11.50 13.20
C LEU A 141 -6.75 -10.43 12.74
N ARG A 142 -7.25 -9.23 12.47
CA ARG A 142 -6.45 -8.05 12.15
C ARG A 142 -6.93 -6.90 13.00
N ALA A 143 -6.00 -6.14 13.55
CA ALA A 143 -6.30 -4.91 14.23
C ALA A 143 -5.42 -3.80 13.65
N LYS A 144 -5.96 -2.59 13.59
CA LYS A 144 -5.24 -1.38 13.20
C LYS A 144 -5.65 -0.25 14.12
N VAL A 145 -4.68 0.54 14.53
CA VAL A 145 -4.85 1.77 15.30
C VAL A 145 -4.17 2.90 14.52
N ASP A 146 -4.81 4.05 14.46
CA ASP A 146 -4.31 5.26 13.79
C ASP A 146 -4.10 6.40 14.79
N ASN A 147 -3.34 7.44 14.42
CA ASN A 147 -3.05 8.62 15.25
C ASN A 147 -4.32 9.37 15.67
N LYS A 148 -5.40 9.26 14.91
CA LYS A 148 -6.70 9.85 15.27
C LYS A 148 -7.49 9.02 16.30
N SER A 149 -6.82 8.12 17.02
CA SER A 149 -7.41 7.14 17.95
C SER A 149 -8.55 6.32 17.36
N ASN A 150 -8.50 6.09 16.05
CA ASN A 150 -9.42 5.16 15.38
C ASN A 150 -8.85 3.76 15.51
N VAL A 151 -9.68 2.85 16.02
CA VAL A 151 -9.37 1.43 16.11
C VAL A 151 -10.25 0.69 15.11
N ALA A 152 -9.63 -0.08 14.24
CA ALA A 152 -10.30 -0.96 13.31
C ALA A 152 -9.89 -2.41 13.61
N VAL A 153 -10.88 -3.29 13.73
CA VAL A 153 -10.69 -4.72 13.93
C VAL A 153 -11.40 -5.44 12.80
N ALA A 154 -10.75 -6.46 12.25
CA ALA A 154 -11.31 -7.35 11.26
C ALA A 154 -11.08 -8.81 11.66
N ALA A 155 -12.08 -9.64 11.46
CA ALA A 155 -12.02 -11.08 11.66
C ALA A 155 -12.42 -11.75 10.34
N THR A 156 -11.48 -12.45 9.73
CA THR A 156 -11.72 -13.27 8.55
C THR A 156 -11.77 -14.73 8.94
N HIS A 157 -12.91 -15.38 8.74
CA HIS A 157 -13.14 -16.80 8.97
C HIS A 157 -13.32 -17.51 7.62
N ASP A 158 -12.51 -18.53 7.37
CA ASP A 158 -12.64 -19.47 6.27
C ASP A 158 -13.54 -20.64 6.74
N LEU A 159 -14.79 -20.70 6.28
CA LEU A 159 -15.74 -21.68 6.82
C LEU A 159 -15.65 -23.03 6.09
N THR A 160 -15.23 -23.03 4.83
CA THR A 160 -15.14 -24.22 3.97
C THR A 160 -14.23 -23.91 2.79
N ASN A 161 -13.69 -24.93 2.12
CA ASN A 161 -12.81 -24.80 0.95
C ASN A 161 -13.48 -24.01 -0.20
N GLY A 162 -13.41 -22.68 -0.13
CA GLY A 162 -14.03 -21.75 -1.08
C GLY A 162 -14.89 -20.63 -0.49
N VAL A 163 -15.19 -20.59 0.81
CA VAL A 163 -16.02 -19.52 1.42
C VAL A 163 -15.28 -18.81 2.55
N LYS A 164 -14.98 -17.52 2.36
CA LYS A 164 -14.37 -16.65 3.37
C LYS A 164 -15.34 -15.55 3.78
N LEU A 165 -15.66 -15.51 5.08
CA LEU A 165 -16.41 -14.42 5.70
C LEU A 165 -15.43 -13.47 6.38
N THR A 166 -15.51 -12.18 6.06
CA THR A 166 -14.75 -11.13 6.73
C THR A 166 -15.70 -10.18 7.42
N PHE A 167 -15.65 -10.14 8.74
CA PHE A 167 -16.30 -9.12 9.56
C PHE A 167 -15.31 -8.00 9.86
N THR A 168 -15.74 -6.75 9.74
CA THR A 168 -14.93 -5.56 10.03
C THR A 168 -15.73 -4.60 10.89
N SER A 169 -15.07 -4.01 11.89
CA SER A 169 -15.62 -2.97 12.75
C SER A 169 -14.55 -1.91 12.97
N SER A 170 -14.90 -0.64 12.81
CA SER A 170 -14.01 0.47 13.14
C SER A 170 -14.75 1.51 13.96
N PHE A 171 -14.12 1.97 15.04
CA PHE A 171 -14.68 2.95 15.96
C PHE A 171 -13.61 3.98 16.35
N SER A 172 -14.03 5.20 16.64
CA SER A 172 -13.16 6.27 17.17
C SER A 172 -13.21 6.22 18.70
N LEU A 173 -12.05 6.23 19.35
CA LEU A 173 -11.95 6.34 20.82
C LEU A 173 -12.02 7.80 21.30
N LEU A 174 -11.68 8.76 20.44
CA LEU A 174 -11.76 10.19 20.73
C LEU A 174 -13.09 10.73 20.15
N GLY A 175 -14.04 10.97 21.06
CA GLY A 175 -15.42 11.36 20.75
C GLY A 175 -16.37 10.45 21.50
N GLY A 176 -17.24 11.01 22.34
CA GLY A 176 -18.26 10.22 23.03
C GLY A 176 -19.13 9.42 22.06
N ILE A 177 -19.97 8.52 22.59
CA ILE A 177 -20.86 7.62 21.82
C ILE A 177 -21.73 8.39 20.79
N GLU A 178 -21.97 9.69 20.99
CA GLU A 178 -22.74 10.55 20.10
C GLU A 178 -21.97 11.10 18.87
N THR A 179 -20.64 11.12 18.90
CA THR A 179 -19.78 11.53 17.77
C THR A 179 -19.05 10.34 17.13
N ALA A 180 -19.31 9.14 17.63
CA ALA A 180 -18.66 7.90 17.21
C ALA A 180 -19.17 7.48 15.82
N ASN A 181 -18.39 7.75 14.78
CA ASN A 181 -18.63 7.24 13.42
C ASN A 181 -18.21 5.76 13.35
N ASN A 182 -18.97 4.91 14.04
CA ASN A 182 -18.76 3.47 14.06
C ASN A 182 -19.16 2.89 12.72
N LYS A 183 -18.20 2.28 12.02
CA LYS A 183 -18.45 1.62 10.73
C LYS A 183 -18.35 0.12 10.92
N PHE A 184 -19.36 -0.57 10.44
CA PHE A 184 -19.39 -2.03 10.40
C PHE A 184 -19.47 -2.47 8.95
N GLY A 185 -18.72 -3.51 8.60
CA GLY A 185 -18.68 -4.06 7.26
C GLY A 185 -18.61 -5.58 7.30
N LEU A 186 -19.35 -6.20 6.40
CA LEU A 186 -19.35 -7.64 6.18
C LEU A 186 -18.96 -7.90 4.72
N GLY A 187 -17.97 -8.76 4.52
CA GLY A 187 -17.54 -9.24 3.20
C GLY A 187 -17.69 -10.75 3.14
N LEU A 188 -18.29 -11.25 2.07
CA LEU A 188 -18.34 -12.67 1.75
C LEU A 188 -17.62 -12.86 0.43
N GLU A 189 -16.53 -13.62 0.45
CA GLU A 189 -15.78 -14.01 -0.73
C GLU A 189 -16.04 -15.49 -0.99
N TYR A 190 -16.46 -15.79 -2.21
CA TYR A 190 -16.64 -17.15 -2.70
C TYR A 190 -15.65 -17.41 -3.83
N SER A 191 -14.73 -18.34 -3.62
CA SER A 191 -13.80 -18.85 -4.63
C SER A 191 -14.19 -20.28 -4.95
N MET A 192 -14.58 -20.52 -6.20
CA MET A 192 -14.88 -21.85 -6.73
C MET A 192 -13.60 -22.56 -7.18
#